data_AF-A0A3R6JL38-F1
#
_entry.id   AF-A0A3R6JL38-F1
#
_cell.length_a   1.000
_cell.length_b   1.000
_cell.length_c   1.000
_cell.angle_alpha   90.00
_cell.angle_beta   90.00
_cell.angle_gamma   90.00
#
_symmetry.space_group_name_H-M   'P 1'
#
loop_
_entity.id
_entity.type
_entity.pdbx_description
1 polymer ?
#
loop_
_entity_poly.entity_id
_entity_poly.type
_entity_poly.pdbx_seq_one_letter_code
_entity_poly.pdbx_strand_id
1 'polypeptide(L)'
;MNIKTNIHSRNYTSKEVVRIVKIEQVIFYNDHHVYPIDIYPSYDDKTDRKILVFIFTKEDTKEVFQKWIEYKNALKEKIYEQN
;
A
#
# COMPACT_ATOMS: atom_id res chain seq x y z
N MET A 1 -17.95 -21.88 7.35
CA MET A 1 -17.59 -20.45 7.50
C MET A 1 -17.45 -19.86 6.11
N ASN A 2 -18.24 -18.84 5.76
CA ASN A 2 -18.16 -18.20 4.44
C ASN A 2 -17.28 -16.97 4.56
N ILE A 3 -16.15 -16.95 3.85
CA ILE A 3 -15.22 -15.82 3.79
C ILE A 3 -15.57 -14.99 2.56
N LYS A 4 -15.73 -13.66 2.72
CA LYS A 4 -15.92 -12.74 1.60
C LYS A 4 -14.57 -12.23 1.10
N THR A 5 -14.39 -12.16 -0.22
CA THR A 5 -13.20 -11.55 -0.82
C THR A 5 -13.27 -10.03 -0.71
N ASN A 6 -12.12 -9.40 -0.47
CA ASN A 6 -11.95 -7.94 -0.56
C ASN A 6 -11.39 -7.51 -1.93
N ILE A 7 -10.88 -8.46 -2.72
CA ILE A 7 -10.30 -8.21 -4.04
C ILE A 7 -11.35 -8.55 -5.09
N HIS A 8 -11.61 -7.60 -5.97
CA HIS A 8 -12.57 -7.71 -7.06
C HIS A 8 -11.87 -7.45 -8.39
N SER A 9 -11.97 -8.42 -9.31
CA SER A 9 -11.36 -8.30 -10.64
C SER A 9 -12.01 -7.16 -11.43
N ARG A 10 -11.20 -6.21 -11.90
CA ARG A 10 -11.61 -5.20 -12.87
C ARG A 10 -10.42 -4.69 -13.66
N ASN A 11 -10.69 -4.15 -14.85
CA ASN A 11 -9.69 -3.39 -15.58
C ASN A 11 -9.48 -2.02 -14.93
N TYR A 12 -8.28 -1.47 -15.08
CA TYR A 12 -7.91 -0.16 -14.59
C TYR A 12 -6.90 0.53 -15.53
N THR A 13 -6.80 1.84 -15.41
CA THR A 13 -5.85 2.69 -16.11
C THR A 13 -4.79 3.23 -15.15
N SER A 14 -3.60 3.57 -15.65
CA SER A 14 -2.54 4.17 -14.83
C SER A 14 -2.94 5.51 -14.19
N LYS A 15 -3.99 6.17 -14.70
CA LYS A 15 -4.47 7.46 -14.18
C LYS A 15 -5.25 7.33 -12.88
N GLU A 16 -5.98 6.23 -12.68
CA GLU A 16 -6.87 6.03 -11.53
C GLU A 16 -6.22 5.26 -10.37
N VAL A 17 -5.03 4.69 -10.58
CA VAL A 17 -4.36 3.82 -9.60
C VAL A 17 -3.02 4.37 -9.12
N VAL A 18 -2.56 3.80 -8.00
CA VAL A 18 -1.20 3.97 -7.48
C VAL A 18 -0.55 2.61 -7.27
N ARG A 19 0.77 2.57 -7.42
CA ARG A 19 1.61 1.40 -7.15
C ARG A 19 2.23 1.54 -5.76
N ILE A 20 2.02 0.55 -4.90
CA ILE A 20 2.66 0.47 -3.59
C ILE A 20 3.50 -0.81 -3.56
N VAL A 21 4.77 -0.67 -3.18
CA VAL A 21 5.74 -1.79 -3.13
C VAL A 21 6.27 -2.04 -1.71
N LYS A 22 6.05 -1.09 -0.79
CA LYS A 22 6.47 -1.21 0.61
C LYS A 22 5.42 -1.98 1.39
N ILE A 23 5.78 -3.17 1.86
CA ILE A 23 4.84 -4.05 2.58
C ILE A 23 4.26 -3.42 3.84
N GLU A 24 5.03 -2.59 4.55
CA GLU A 24 4.56 -1.85 5.73
C GLU A 24 3.37 -0.94 5.39
N GLN A 25 3.42 -0.25 4.25
CA GLN A 25 2.35 0.63 3.80
C GLN A 25 1.12 -0.18 3.39
N VAL A 26 1.32 -1.34 2.75
CA VAL A 26 0.23 -2.25 2.36
C VAL A 26 -0.51 -2.79 3.58
N ILE A 27 0.23 -3.23 4.61
CA ILE A 27 -0.36 -3.68 5.88
C ILE A 27 -1.17 -2.56 6.52
N PHE A 28 -0.59 -1.36 6.63
CA PHE A 28 -1.27 -0.20 7.18
C PHE A 28 -2.57 0.12 6.42
N TYR A 29 -2.58 0.01 5.09
CA TYR A 29 -3.76 0.27 4.28
C TYR A 29 -4.85 -0.78 4.52
N ASN A 30 -4.46 -2.06 4.57
CA ASN A 30 -5.38 -3.16 4.85
C ASN A 30 -5.98 -3.09 6.27
N ASP A 31 -5.22 -2.62 7.26
CA ASP A 31 -5.70 -2.37 8.63
C ASP A 31 -6.76 -1.25 8.67
N HIS A 32 -6.76 -0.37 7.67
CA HIS A 32 -7.76 0.67 7.46
C HIS A 32 -8.83 0.28 6.43
N HIS A 33 -8.96 -1.02 6.13
CA HIS A 33 -9.93 -1.57 5.18
C HIS A 33 -9.81 -1.07 3.74
N VAL A 34 -8.62 -0.59 3.35
CA VAL A 34 -8.30 -0.23 1.97
C VAL A 34 -7.45 -1.36 1.39
N TYR A 35 -7.99 -2.07 0.41
CA TYR A 35 -7.37 -3.29 -0.13
C TYR A 35 -6.86 -3.09 -1.57
N PRO A 36 -5.81 -3.81 -1.99
CA PRO A 36 -5.34 -3.75 -3.36
C PRO A 36 -6.39 -4.36 -4.31
N ILE A 37 -6.50 -3.78 -5.50
CA ILE A 37 -7.36 -4.27 -6.58
C ILE A 37 -6.63 -5.24 -7.52
N ASP A 38 -5.29 -5.22 -7.51
CA ASP A 38 -4.44 -6.14 -8.27
C ASP A 38 -3.06 -6.29 -7.63
N ILE A 39 -2.38 -7.41 -7.90
CA ILE A 39 -1.05 -7.74 -7.40
C ILE A 39 -0.27 -8.48 -8.48
N TYR A 40 0.93 -7.98 -8.80
CA TYR A 40 1.81 -8.65 -9.76
C TYR A 40 3.29 -8.53 -9.38
N PRO A 41 4.13 -9.51 -9.78
CA PRO A 41 5.57 -9.42 -9.59
C PRO A 41 6.20 -8.42 -10.56
N SER A 42 7.22 -7.70 -10.09
CA SER A 42 8.05 -6.80 -10.89
C SER A 42 9.50 -6.90 -10.41
N TYR A 43 10.40 -6.15 -11.04
CA TYR A 43 11.76 -5.91 -10.56
C TYR A 43 11.86 -4.50 -9.97
N ASP A 44 12.69 -4.35 -8.94
CA ASP A 44 13.11 -3.06 -8.41
C ASP A 44 14.23 -2.50 -9.30
N ASP A 45 14.00 -1.32 -9.88
CA ASP A 45 14.90 -0.72 -10.88
C ASP A 45 16.31 -0.40 -10.33
N LYS A 46 16.51 -0.39 -9.01
CA LYS A 46 17.80 -0.05 -8.37
C LYS A 46 18.60 -1.28 -7.96
N THR A 47 17.92 -2.32 -7.53
CA THR A 47 18.54 -3.51 -6.93
C THR A 47 18.42 -4.76 -7.78
N ASP A 48 17.63 -4.72 -8.86
CA ASP A 48 17.29 -5.86 -9.74
C ASP A 48 16.69 -7.05 -8.98
N ARG A 49 16.14 -6.80 -7.79
CA ARG A 49 15.47 -7.82 -6.98
C ARG A 49 14.00 -7.89 -7.36
N LYS A 50 13.45 -9.11 -7.31
CA LYS A 50 12.00 -9.32 -7.45
C LYS A 50 11.26 -8.63 -6.30
N ILE A 51 10.20 -7.91 -6.66
CA ILE A 51 9.30 -7.23 -5.73
C ILE A 51 7.85 -7.56 -6.10
N LEU A 52 6.95 -7.44 -5.11
CA LEU A 52 5.51 -7.43 -5.36
C LEU A 52 5.04 -5.98 -5.50
N VAL A 53 4.26 -5.74 -6.55
CA VAL A 53 3.56 -4.47 -6.77
C VAL A 53 2.11 -4.68 -6.39
N PHE A 54 1.61 -3.85 -5.47
CA PHE A 54 0.22 -3.80 -5.08
C PHE A 54 -0.43 -2.57 -5.71
N ILE A 55 -1.52 -2.80 -6.44
CA ILE A 55 -2.28 -1.74 -7.11
C ILE A 55 -3.46 -1.36 -6.24
N PHE A 56 -3.57 -0.08 -5.94
CA PHE A 56 -4.71 0.50 -5.22
C PHE A 56 -5.33 1.61 -6.05
N THR A 57 -6.62 1.88 -5.87
CA THR A 57 -7.25 3.05 -6.47
C THR A 57 -6.78 4.33 -5.77
N LYS A 58 -6.66 5.43 -6.50
CA LYS A 58 -6.37 6.75 -5.90
C LYS A 58 -7.48 7.23 -4.99
N GLU A 59 -8.72 6.84 -5.30
CA GLU A 59 -9.91 7.22 -4.56
C GLU A 59 -9.88 6.64 -3.15
N ASP A 60 -9.72 5.32 -3.03
CA ASP A 60 -9.73 4.63 -1.73
C ASP A 60 -8.49 4.97 -0.89
N THR A 61 -7.39 5.35 -1.54
CA THR A 61 -6.12 5.63 -0.85
C THR A 61 -5.99 7.04 -0.31
N LYS A 62 -6.87 7.97 -0.71
CA LYS A 62 -6.73 9.40 -0.42
C LYS A 62 -6.65 9.70 1.08
N GLU A 63 -7.56 9.14 1.86
CA GLU A 63 -7.61 9.39 3.31
C GLU A 63 -6.52 8.64 4.07
N VAL A 64 -6.30 7.37 3.73
CA VAL A 64 -5.32 6.52 4.42
C VAL A 64 -3.88 6.93 4.11
N PHE A 65 -3.62 7.57 2.97
CA PHE A 65 -2.31 8.13 2.67
C PHE A 65 -1.89 9.20 3.69
N GLN A 66 -2.80 10.10 4.07
CA GLN A 66 -2.50 11.14 5.06
C GLN A 66 -2.18 10.51 6.43
N LYS A 67 -3.00 9.54 6.87
CA LYS A 67 -2.76 8.77 8.11
C LYS A 67 -1.42 8.04 8.10
N TRP A 68 -1.03 7.49 6.95
CA TRP A 68 0.26 6.82 6.78
C TRP A 68 1.44 7.77 6.95
N ILE A 69 1.34 8.99 6.41
CA ILE A 69 2.39 10.01 6.58
C ILE A 69 2.53 10.39 8.06
N GLU A 70 1.42 10.63 8.75
CA GLU A 70 1.40 10.95 10.18
C GLU A 70 2.01 9.81 11.02
N TYR A 71 1.63 8.57 10.74
CA TYR A 71 2.20 7.38 11.38
C TYR A 71 3.73 7.30 11.19
N LYS A 72 4.22 7.52 9.95
CA LYS A 72 5.66 7.48 9.68
C LYS A 72 6.42 8.63 10.36
N ASN A 73 5.80 9.79 10.54
CA ASN A 73 6.43 10.90 11.26
C ASN A 73 6.52 10.61 12.76
N ALA A 74 5.43 10.15 13.38
CA ALA A 74 5.41 9.77 14.79
C ALA A 74 6.42 8.64 15.10
N LEU A 75 6.60 7.67 14.19
CA LEU A 75 7.63 6.65 14.34
C LEU A 75 9.06 7.21 14.32
N LYS A 76 9.33 8.20 13.46
CA LYS A 76 10.66 8.83 13.39
C LYS A 76 10.99 9.62 14.65
N GLU A 77 10.02 10.36 15.17
CA GLU A 77 10.18 11.14 16.42
C GLU A 77 10.51 10.22 17.60
N LYS A 78 9.80 9.09 17.74
CA LYS A 78 10.10 8.09 18.78
C LYS A 78 11.49 7.49 18.68
N ILE A 79 12.00 7.27 17.47
CA ILE A 79 13.38 6.77 17.28
C ILE A 79 14.38 7.85 17.69
N TYR A 80 14.10 9.11 17.38
CA TYR A 80 15.00 10.22 17.72
C TYR A 80 15.06 10.46 19.23
N GLU A 81 13.94 10.30 19.96
CA GLU A 81 13.89 10.42 21.42
C GLU A 81 14.56 9.25 22.17
N GLN A 82 14.82 8.13 21.49
CA GLN A 82 15.47 6.93 22.04
C GLN A 82 16.99 6.89 21.82
N ASN A 83 17.56 7.83 21.07
CA ASN A 83 18.99 7.96 20.78
C ASN A 83 19.57 9.20 21.46
#